data_AF-A0A656JJK0-F1
#
_entry.id   AF-A0A656JJK0-F1
#
_cell.length_a   1.000
_cell.length_b   1.000
_cell.length_c   1.000
_cell.angle_alpha   90.00
_cell.angle_beta   90.00
_cell.angle_gamma   90.00
#
_symmetry.space_group_name_H-M   'P 1'
#
loop_
_entity.id
_entity.type
_entity.pdbx_description
1 polymer ?
#
loop_
_entity_poly.entity_id
_entity_poly.type
_entity_poly.pdbx_seq_one_letter_code
_entity_poly.pdbx_strand_id
1 'polypeptide(L)' 'MRTVCFHGTQLSAGQRRQIDFQNLARKAFLSNVLTESVELTLNTLELRKQQGLKPERIWSLDREESGTPCFADWMGF' A
#
# COMPACT_ATOMS: atom_id res chain seq x y z
N MET A 1 -49.68 14.73 6.97
CA MET A 1 -48.39 14.91 7.66
C MET A 1 -47.60 13.62 7.56
N ARG A 2 -46.39 13.64 6.98
CA ARG A 2 -45.49 12.46 6.99
C ARG A 2 -44.55 12.59 8.18
N THR A 3 -44.59 11.63 9.08
CA THR A 3 -43.65 11.50 10.20
C THR A 3 -42.30 11.06 9.65
N VAL A 4 -41.32 11.95 9.62
CA VAL A 4 -39.95 11.60 9.22
C VAL A 4 -39.22 11.12 10.48
N CYS A 5 -38.96 9.82 10.56
CA CYS A 5 -38.22 9.23 11.68
C CYS A 5 -36.73 9.60 11.56
N PHE A 6 -36.22 10.33 12.56
CA PHE A 6 -34.83 10.74 12.65
C PHE A 6 -33.98 9.58 13.23
N HIS A 7 -33.70 8.57 12.41
CA HIS A 7 -32.78 7.48 12.76
C HIS A 7 -31.51 7.62 11.92
N GLY A 8 -30.42 8.05 12.54
CA GLY A 8 -29.13 8.17 11.86
C GLY A 8 -28.09 9.10 12.49
N THR A 9 -28.44 9.91 13.49
CA THR A 9 -27.49 10.86 14.10
C THR A 9 -26.69 10.29 15.26
N GLN A 10 -27.06 9.10 15.77
CA GLN A 10 -26.41 8.51 16.93
C GLN A 10 -25.86 7.13 16.58
N LEU A 11 -24.58 6.93 16.88
CA LEU A 11 -23.93 5.64 16.78
C LEU A 11 -24.59 4.65 17.74
N SER A 12 -24.93 3.47 17.23
CA SER A 12 -25.41 2.36 18.06
C SER A 12 -24.32 1.91 19.05
N ALA A 13 -24.71 1.26 20.14
CA ALA A 13 -23.74 0.76 21.12
C ALA A 13 -22.69 -0.18 20.49
N GLY A 14 -23.07 -0.97 19.48
CA GLY A 14 -22.15 -1.82 18.73
C GLY A 14 -21.16 -1.03 17.88
N GLN A 15 -21.63 0.00 17.18
CA GLN A 15 -20.78 0.87 16.37
C GLN A 15 -19.75 1.63 17.23
N ARG A 16 -20.14 2.08 18.43
CA ARG A 16 -19.21 2.71 19.38
C ARG A 16 -18.11 1.75 19.80
N ARG A 17 -18.47 0.54 20.22
CA ARG A 17 -17.49 -0.51 20.61
C ARG A 17 -16.53 -0.85 19.47
N GLN A 18 -17.03 -0.90 18.24
CA GLN A 18 -16.18 -1.17 17.07
C GLN A 18 -15.19 -0.03 16.81
N ILE A 19 -15.62 1.24 16.95
CA ILE A 19 -14.73 2.40 16.85
C ILE A 19 -13.69 2.40 17.97
N ASP A 20 -14.08 2.09 19.20
CA ASP A 20 -13.15 2.00 20.34
C ASP A 20 -12.10 0.91 20.11
N PHE A 21 -12.52 -0.26 19.61
CA PHE A 21 -11.61 -1.33 19.23
C PHE A 21 -10.65 -0.90 18.12
N GLN A 22 -11.16 -0.25 17.06
CA GLN A 22 -10.33 0.26 15.98
C GLN A 22 -9.32 1.31 16.47
N ASN A 23 -9.71 2.19 17.38
CA ASN A 23 -8.81 3.20 17.95
C ASN A 23 -7.70 2.58 18.80
N LEU A 24 -8.01 1.53 19.58
CA LEU A 24 -7.02 0.78 20.34
C LEU A 24 -6.07 -0.01 19.43
N ALA A 25 -6.61 -0.72 18.44
CA ALA A 25 -5.82 -1.45 17.46
C ALA A 25 -4.93 -0.52 16.65
N ARG A 26 -5.44 0.65 16.24
CA ARG A 26 -4.67 1.65 15.50
C ARG A 26 -3.48 2.16 16.30
N LYS A 27 -3.61 2.35 17.62
CA LYS A 27 -2.45 2.68 18.47
C LYS A 27 -1.43 1.54 18.54
N ALA A 28 -1.86 0.29 18.52
CA ALA A 28 -0.96 -0.86 18.48
C ALA A 28 -0.29 -1.05 17.11
N PHE A 29 -0.99 -0.76 16.01
CA PHE A 29 -0.48 -0.89 14.63
C PHE A 29 0.34 0.32 14.17
N LEU A 30 0.01 1.54 14.60
CA LEU A 30 0.87 2.73 14.49
C LEU A 30 2.02 2.66 15.50
N SER A 31 2.64 1.50 15.57
CA SER A 31 3.85 1.27 16.34
C SER A 31 4.93 2.24 15.85
N ASN A 32 5.56 2.94 16.79
CA ASN A 32 6.73 3.78 16.52
C ASN A 32 7.78 3.01 15.69
N VAL A 33 7.87 1.69 15.87
CA VAL A 33 8.74 0.79 15.10
C VAL A 33 8.49 0.84 13.58
N LEU A 34 7.23 0.84 13.13
CA LEU A 34 6.93 0.91 11.69
C LEU A 34 7.30 2.29 11.13
N THR A 35 7.01 3.36 11.87
CA THR A 35 7.36 4.73 11.44
C THR A 35 8.87 4.95 11.44
N GLU A 36 9.57 4.55 12.48
CA GLU A 36 11.04 4.56 12.59
C GLU A 36 11.69 3.74 11.47
N SER A 37 11.19 2.53 11.18
CA SER A 37 11.77 1.70 10.11
C SER A 37 11.56 2.29 8.72
N VAL A 38 10.41 2.92 8.47
CA VAL A 38 10.15 3.64 7.21
C VAL A 38 11.07 4.85 7.09
N GLU A 39 11.18 5.67 8.14
CA GLU A 39 12.07 6.85 8.15
C GLU A 39 13.54 6.48 7.94
N LEU A 40 14.03 5.44 8.63
CA LEU A 40 15.37 4.91 8.43
C LEU A 40 15.57 4.44 6.99
N THR A 41 14.61 3.73 6.42
CA THR A 41 14.69 3.25 5.03
C THR A 41 14.76 4.42 4.06
N LEU A 42 13.90 5.43 4.21
CA LEU A 42 13.91 6.62 3.36
C LEU A 42 15.24 7.38 3.45
N ASN A 43 15.76 7.59 4.66
CA ASN A 43 17.07 8.25 4.85
C ASN A 43 18.21 7.49 4.17
N THR A 44 18.23 6.15 4.27
CA THR A 44 19.25 5.35 3.57
C THR A 44 19.14 5.43 2.05
N LEU A 45 17.91 5.52 1.51
CA LEU A 45 17.69 5.71 0.07
C LEU A 45 18.13 7.10 -0.39
N GLU A 46 17.87 8.14 0.38
CA GLU A 46 18.32 9.51 0.08
C GLU A 46 19.84 9.62 0.08
N LEU A 47 20.51 9.03 1.08
CA LEU A 47 21.98 8.98 1.13
C LEU A 47 22.56 8.23 -0.09
N ARG A 48 21.98 7.09 -0.47
CA ARG A 48 22.38 6.34 -1.67
C ARG A 48 22.17 7.15 -2.96
N LYS A 49 21.06 7.90 -3.06
CA LYS A 49 20.77 8.78 -4.19
C LYS A 49 21.78 9.93 -4.29
N GLN A 50 22.14 10.55 -3.17
CA GLN A 50 23.12 11.64 -3.12
C GLN A 50 24.54 11.18 -3.45
N GLN A 51 24.90 9.95 -3.06
CA GLN A 51 26.20 9.34 -3.40
C GLN A 51 26.35 8.99 -4.90
N GLY A 52 25.31 9.19 -5.72
CA GLY A 52 25.38 8.99 -7.17
C GLY A 52 25.65 7.54 -7.58
N LEU A 53 25.55 6.60 -6.63
CA LEU A 53 25.71 5.18 -6.89
C LEU A 53 24.55 4.74 -7.78
N LYS A 54 24.88 4.42 -9.04
CA LYS A 54 23.98 3.68 -9.94
C LYS A 54 23.46 2.49 -9.13
N PRO A 55 22.14 2.31 -8.96
CA PRO A 55 21.65 1.14 -8.24
C PRO A 55 22.20 -0.07 -8.98
N GLU A 56 23.04 -0.87 -8.32
CA GLU A 56 23.39 -2.19 -8.83
C GLU A 56 22.07 -2.89 -9.08
N ARG A 57 21.80 -3.16 -10.36
CA ARG A 57 20.53 -3.56 -10.95
C ARG A 57 19.72 -4.46 -10.00
N ILE A 58 18.86 -3.86 -9.17
CA ILE A 58 18.15 -4.55 -8.08
C ILE A 58 17.16 -5.58 -8.66
N TRP A 59 16.74 -5.38 -9.91
CA TRP A 59 15.88 -6.30 -10.64
C TRP A 59 16.59 -6.74 -11.92
N SER A 60 17.14 -7.95 -11.93
CA SER A 60 17.43 -8.70 -13.15
C SER A 60 16.14 -9.37 -13.62
N LEU A 61 15.83 -9.21 -14.90
CA LEU A 61 14.84 -10.05 -15.56
C LEU A 61 15.51 -11.42 -15.75
N ASP A 62 15.22 -12.38 -14.88
CA ASP A 62 15.86 -13.71 -14.93
C ASP A 62 15.40 -14.52 -16.16
N ARG A 63 14.17 -14.28 -16.63
CA ARG A 63 13.62 -14.97 -17.80
C ARG A 63 12.50 -14.18 -18.43
N GLU A 64 12.66 -13.88 -19.71
CA GLU A 64 11.57 -13.44 -20.60
C GLU A 64 11.21 -14.63 -21.47
N GLU A 65 10.10 -15.30 -21.20
CA GLU A 65 9.57 -16.29 -22.13
C GLU A 65 8.70 -15.55 -23.15
N SER A 66 9.28 -15.27 -24.32
CA SER A 66 8.47 -15.03 -25.51
C SER A 66 7.79 -16.36 -25.88
N GLY A 67 6.46 -16.42 -25.83
CA GLY A 67 5.72 -17.57 -26.33
C GLY A 67 5.98 -17.83 -27.81
N THR A 68 5.37 -18.87 -28.38
CA THR A 68 5.47 -19.14 -29.82
C THR A 68 4.92 -17.94 -30.60
N PRO A 69 5.71 -17.28 -31.46
CA PRO A 69 5.21 -16.15 -32.22
C PRO A 69 4.02 -16.59 -33.08
N CYS A 70 2.96 -15.79 -33.08
CA CYS A 70 1.82 -16.02 -33.97
C CYS A 70 2.32 -15.92 -35.43
N PHE A 71 1.78 -16.74 -36.33
CA PHE A 71 2.12 -16.66 -37.76
C PHE A 71 1.84 -15.26 -38.35
N ALA A 72 0.88 -14.52 -37.76
CA ALA A 72 0.59 -13.13 -38.12
C ALA A 72 1.75 -12.18 -37.77
N ASP A 73 2.36 -12.35 -36.59
CA ASP A 73 3.51 -11.54 -36.15
C ASP A 73 4.75 -11.81 -37.02
N TRP A 74 4.93 -13.06 -37.48
CA TRP A 74 6.02 -13.41 -38.40
C TRP A 74 5.85 -12.82 -39.80
N MET A 75 4.60 -12.71 -40.26
CA MET A 75 4.26 -12.19 -41.58
C MET A 75 4.03 -10.66 -41.60
N GLY A 76 4.13 -9.99 -40.45
CA GLY A 76 4.05 -8.53 -40.32
C GLY A 76 2.64 -7.95 -40.49
N PHE A 77 1.60 -8.69 -40.09
CA PHE A 77 0.20 -8.23 -40.09
C PHE A 77 -0.22 -7.61 -38.76
#